data_AF-A0A1Q7WMP0-F1
#
_entry.id   AF-A0A1Q7WMP0-F1
#
_cell.length_a   1.000
_cell.length_b   1.000
_cell.length_c   1.000
_cell.angle_alpha   90.00
_cell.angle_beta   90.00
_cell.angle_gamma   90.00
#
_symmetry.space_group_name_H-M   'P 1'
#
loop_
_entity.id
_entity.type
_entity.pdbx_description
1 polymer ?
#
loop_
_entity_poly.entity_id
_entity_poly.type
_entity_poly.pdbx_seq_one_letter_code
_entity_poly.pdbx_strand_id
1 'polypeptide(L)'
;MLGFPIAQHQTEGILSFLALLLAVTLLGNLAGGGDTTFPSGNDWQHFVSIGDALAREGGMTDVNGGWPTVRQRFAARTAYLLAFHEAQDARDVPRMLIADDRLARVGEPDLAAYGRQVARVVAAQVAAEATARWRITRVLRII
;
A
#
# COMPACT_ATOMS: atom_id res chain seq x y z
N MET A 1 11.98 -13.55 44.19
CA MET A 1 11.01 -13.30 43.10
C MET A 1 11.11 -11.84 42.73
N LEU A 2 11.76 -11.52 41.59
CA LEU A 2 11.96 -10.15 41.09
C LEU A 2 11.06 -9.97 39.86
N GLY A 3 9.92 -9.30 40.03
CA GLY A 3 9.03 -8.91 38.93
C GLY A 3 9.40 -7.51 38.45
N PHE A 4 9.79 -7.39 37.18
CA PHE A 4 10.21 -6.15 36.54
C PHE A 4 9.02 -5.20 36.30
N PRO A 5 9.00 -3.97 36.84
CA PRO A 5 7.97 -2.97 36.56
C PRO A 5 8.32 -2.09 35.33
N ILE A 6 8.98 -2.65 34.30
CA ILE A 6 9.55 -1.85 33.20
C ILE A 6 8.64 -1.81 31.95
N ALA A 7 7.64 -2.69 31.86
CA ALA A 7 6.82 -2.83 30.65
C ALA A 7 5.80 -1.70 30.43
N GLN A 8 5.37 -1.00 31.49
CA GLN A 8 4.23 -0.07 31.42
C GLN A 8 4.60 1.30 30.81
N HIS A 9 5.81 1.80 31.07
CA HIS A 9 6.25 3.10 30.53
C HIS A 9 6.63 3.07 29.04
N GLN A 10 7.05 1.92 28.49
CA GLN A 10 7.35 1.82 27.07
C GLN A 10 6.10 1.87 26.19
N THR A 11 5.00 1.24 26.64
CA THR A 11 3.72 1.31 25.94
C THR A 11 3.14 2.72 25.90
N GLU A 12 3.28 3.49 26.99
CA GLU A 12 2.85 4.89 27.03
C GLU A 12 3.65 5.76 26.08
N GLY A 13 4.96 5.54 25.97
CA GLY A 13 5.82 6.26 25.01
C GLY A 13 5.46 5.97 23.55
N ILE A 14 5.18 4.69 23.22
CA ILE A 14 4.77 4.29 21.87
C ILE A 14 3.39 4.86 21.51
N LEU A 15 2.43 4.80 22.43
CA LEU A 15 1.08 5.35 22.21
C LEU A 15 1.12 6.88 22.07
N SER A 16 1.93 7.55 22.89
CA SER A 16 2.12 9.01 22.81
C SER A 16 2.81 9.42 21.50
N PHE A 17 3.77 8.63 21.03
CA PHE A 17 4.44 8.85 19.75
C PHE A 17 3.50 8.65 18.56
N LEU A 18 2.65 7.62 18.60
CA LEU A 18 1.63 7.37 17.57
C LEU A 18 0.56 8.48 17.57
N ALA A 19 0.12 8.93 18.75
CA ALA A 19 -0.82 10.03 18.88
C ALA A 19 -0.24 11.35 18.35
N LEU A 20 1.05 11.61 18.61
CA LEU A 20 1.75 12.78 18.07
C LEU A 20 1.86 12.72 16.54
N LEU A 21 2.22 11.55 15.98
CA LEU A 21 2.26 11.33 14.53
C LEU A 21 0.90 11.61 13.90
N LEU A 22 -0.16 11.05 14.45
CA LEU A 22 -1.53 11.24 13.96
C LEU A 22 -1.95 12.71 14.04
N ALA A 23 -1.64 13.39 15.15
CA ALA A 23 -1.93 14.80 15.34
C ALA A 23 -1.18 15.69 14.34
N VAL A 24 0.09 15.41 14.04
CA VAL A 24 0.87 16.12 13.02
C VAL A 24 0.29 15.90 11.62
N THR A 25 -0.13 14.68 11.29
CA THR A 25 -0.79 14.38 10.02
C THR A 25 -2.12 15.13 9.90
N LEU A 26 -2.94 15.16 10.95
CA LEU A 26 -4.20 15.92 10.97
C LEU A 26 -3.98 17.44 10.90
N LEU A 27 -2.99 17.97 11.62
CA LEU A 27 -2.66 19.40 11.57
C LEU A 27 -2.10 19.81 10.21
N GLY A 28 -1.29 18.95 9.58
CA GLY A 28 -0.80 19.16 8.21
C GLY A 28 -1.94 19.24 7.20
N ASN A 29 -2.96 18.40 7.37
CA ASN A 29 -4.18 18.45 6.55
C ASN A 29 -5.05 19.68 6.83
N LEU A 30 -5.06 20.21 8.06
CA LEU A 30 -5.88 21.38 8.43
C LEU A 30 -5.23 22.72 8.07
N ALA A 31 -3.89 22.83 8.18
CA ALA A 31 -3.16 24.05 7.90
C ALA A 31 -2.98 24.31 6.39
N GLY A 32 -3.08 23.27 5.55
CA GLY A 32 -3.04 23.36 4.09
C GLY A 32 -4.38 23.69 3.45
N GLY A 33 -5.20 24.55 4.08
CA GLY A 33 -6.54 24.89 3.63
C GLY A 33 -6.64 25.13 2.12
N GLY A 34 -7.42 24.29 1.44
CA GLY A 34 -7.89 24.53 0.08
C GLY A 34 -7.39 23.56 -0.98
N ASP A 35 -7.80 22.29 -0.92
CA ASP A 35 -8.48 21.61 -2.04
C ASP A 35 -8.92 20.20 -1.60
N THR A 36 -10.20 20.04 -1.26
CA THR A 36 -10.85 18.72 -1.17
C THR A 36 -11.25 18.20 -2.55
N THR A 37 -10.59 18.68 -3.59
CA THR A 37 -10.60 18.08 -4.92
C THR A 37 -9.68 16.86 -4.87
N PHE A 38 -10.24 15.69 -4.54
CA PHE A 38 -9.53 14.41 -4.65
C PHE A 38 -8.74 14.34 -5.97
N PRO A 39 -7.39 14.30 -5.97
CA PRO A 39 -6.64 13.94 -7.15
C PRO A 39 -6.63 12.41 -7.28
N SER A 40 -7.81 11.80 -7.46
CA SER A 40 -8.00 10.33 -7.54
C SER A 40 -7.42 9.67 -8.80
N GLY A 41 -6.46 10.32 -9.46
CA GLY A 41 -5.89 9.85 -10.72
C GLY A 41 -4.44 9.40 -10.67
N ASN A 42 -3.61 9.89 -9.73
CA ASN A 42 -2.15 9.87 -9.95
C ASN A 42 -1.28 9.31 -8.81
N ASP A 43 -1.80 9.05 -7.61
CA ASP A 43 -0.93 8.61 -6.50
C ASP A 43 -0.36 7.20 -6.74
N TRP A 44 -1.19 6.28 -7.23
CA TRP A 44 -0.74 4.97 -7.68
C TRP A 44 0.36 5.06 -8.73
N GLN A 45 0.15 5.89 -9.75
CA GLN A 45 1.10 6.06 -10.86
C GLN A 45 2.38 6.76 -10.39
N HIS A 46 2.28 7.69 -9.45
CA HIS A 46 3.40 8.36 -8.82
C HIS A 46 4.29 7.36 -8.05
N PHE A 47 3.70 6.52 -7.21
CA PHE A 47 4.44 5.50 -6.47
C PHE A 47 5.06 4.44 -7.39
N VAL A 48 4.34 3.98 -8.41
CA VAL A 48 4.90 3.07 -9.42
C VAL A 48 6.05 3.72 -10.18
N SER A 49 5.94 4.99 -10.54
CA SER A 49 7.02 5.74 -11.21
C SER A 49 8.26 5.86 -10.33
N ILE A 50 8.10 6.17 -9.04
CA ILE A 50 9.21 6.21 -8.08
C ILE A 50 9.85 4.82 -7.97
N GLY A 51 9.05 3.77 -7.79
CA GLY A 51 9.56 2.39 -7.70
C GLY A 51 10.33 1.98 -8.95
N ASP A 52 9.80 2.29 -10.13
CA ASP A 52 10.45 1.99 -11.41
C ASP A 52 11.76 2.78 -11.60
N ALA A 53 11.80 4.06 -11.21
CA ALA A 53 13.03 4.86 -11.26
C ALA A 53 14.11 4.28 -10.33
N LEU A 54 13.76 3.96 -9.09
CA LEU A 54 14.68 3.38 -8.11
C LEU A 54 15.15 1.98 -8.51
N ALA A 55 14.28 1.16 -9.10
CA ALA A 55 14.64 -0.15 -9.63
C ALA A 55 15.60 -0.06 -10.82
N ARG A 56 15.47 0.98 -11.67
CA ARG A 56 16.39 1.23 -12.80
C ARG A 56 17.73 1.80 -12.36
N GLU A 57 17.74 2.76 -11.44
CA GLU A 57 18.98 3.38 -10.93
C GLU A 57 19.86 2.36 -10.21
N GLY A 58 19.26 1.39 -9.52
CA GLY A 58 20.00 0.25 -8.97
C GLY A 58 20.54 -0.75 -10.01
N GLY A 59 20.12 -0.65 -11.28
CA GLY A 59 20.60 -1.47 -12.39
C GLY A 59 21.61 -0.79 -13.32
N MET A 60 21.81 0.53 -13.23
CA MET A 60 22.78 1.27 -14.08
C MET A 60 24.21 1.27 -13.54
N THR A 61 24.43 0.94 -12.27
CA THR A 61 25.76 0.91 -11.64
C THR A 61 26.41 -0.47 -11.63
N ASP A 62 25.93 -1.43 -12.41
CA ASP A 62 26.50 -2.77 -12.44
C ASP A 62 27.13 -3.13 -13.79
N VAL A 63 28.42 -2.83 -13.88
CA VAL A 63 29.30 -3.37 -14.92
C VAL A 63 29.57 -4.88 -14.67
N ASN A 64 29.01 -5.52 -13.63
CA ASN A 64 29.23 -6.95 -13.37
C ASN A 64 28.06 -7.63 -12.63
N GLY A 65 26.84 -7.62 -13.21
CA GLY A 65 25.82 -8.63 -12.92
C GLY A 65 25.36 -8.78 -11.45
N GLY A 66 25.53 -7.76 -10.62
CA GLY A 66 25.13 -7.73 -9.22
C GLY A 66 23.76 -7.11 -8.99
N TRP A 67 23.18 -7.45 -7.85
CA TRP A 67 21.88 -6.97 -7.41
C TRP A 67 21.87 -5.44 -7.18
N PRO A 68 20.71 -4.78 -7.29
CA PRO A 68 20.56 -3.38 -6.88
C PRO A 68 21.14 -3.18 -5.48
N THR A 69 21.74 -2.01 -5.20
CA THR A 69 22.23 -1.75 -3.83
C THR A 69 21.07 -1.93 -2.85
N VAL A 70 21.33 -2.54 -1.69
CA VAL A 70 20.30 -2.91 -0.70
C VAL A 70 19.37 -1.74 -0.37
N ARG A 71 19.89 -0.51 -0.34
CA ARG A 71 19.13 0.72 -0.11
C ARG A 71 18.13 1.02 -1.23
N GLN A 72 18.52 0.87 -2.49
CA GLN A 72 17.66 1.14 -3.65
C GLN A 72 16.56 0.09 -3.77
N ARG A 73 16.89 -1.18 -3.52
CA ARG A 73 15.88 -2.27 -3.46
C ARG A 73 14.85 -2.03 -2.37
N PHE A 74 15.28 -1.62 -1.17
CA PHE A 74 14.37 -1.29 -0.07
C PHE A 74 13.44 -0.11 -0.45
N ALA A 75 13.99 0.94 -1.05
CA ALA A 75 13.20 2.10 -1.47
C ALA A 75 12.18 1.74 -2.58
N ALA A 76 12.58 0.93 -3.57
CA ALA A 76 11.67 0.44 -4.60
C ALA A 76 10.57 -0.46 -4.02
N ARG A 77 10.93 -1.36 -3.08
CA ARG A 77 9.96 -2.18 -2.34
C ARG A 77 8.93 -1.31 -1.62
N THR A 78 9.36 -0.28 -0.90
CA THR A 78 8.44 0.62 -0.19
C THR A 78 7.49 1.33 -1.16
N ALA A 79 8.00 1.83 -2.28
CA ALA A 79 7.19 2.50 -3.29
C ALA A 79 6.11 1.57 -3.87
N TYR A 80 6.48 0.33 -4.22
CA TYR A 80 5.49 -0.63 -4.74
C TYR A 80 4.48 -1.09 -3.69
N LEU A 81 4.85 -1.18 -2.42
CA LEU A 81 3.90 -1.45 -1.34
C LEU A 81 2.89 -0.32 -1.13
N LEU A 82 3.33 0.94 -1.25
CA LEU A 82 2.43 2.09 -1.20
C LEU A 82 1.47 2.09 -2.40
N ALA A 83 1.97 1.79 -3.60
CA ALA A 83 1.12 1.61 -4.78
C ALA A 83 0.11 0.47 -4.59
N PHE A 84 0.52 -0.64 -3.97
CA PHE A 84 -0.38 -1.74 -3.66
C PHE A 84 -1.49 -1.32 -2.69
N HIS A 85 -1.14 -0.60 -1.61
CA HIS A 85 -2.12 -0.11 -0.64
C HIS A 85 -3.12 0.86 -1.26
N GLU A 86 -2.64 1.80 -2.07
CA GLU A 86 -3.52 2.72 -2.80
C GLU A 86 -4.51 1.95 -3.70
N ALA A 87 -4.02 0.94 -4.42
CA ALA A 87 -4.88 0.09 -5.24
C ALA A 87 -5.87 -0.75 -4.41
N GLN A 88 -5.46 -1.22 -3.23
CA GLN A 88 -6.29 -1.97 -2.31
C GLN A 88 -7.43 -1.10 -1.74
N ASP A 89 -7.13 0.13 -1.34
CA ASP A 89 -8.12 1.09 -0.82
C ASP A 89 -9.15 1.45 -1.88
N ALA A 90 -8.71 1.59 -3.13
CA ALA A 90 -9.58 1.76 -4.30
C ALA A 90 -10.29 0.47 -4.75
N ARG A 91 -9.98 -0.69 -4.16
CA ARG A 91 -10.43 -2.04 -4.59
C ARG A 91 -10.11 -2.35 -6.07
N ASP A 92 -9.04 -1.77 -6.60
CA ASP A 92 -8.57 -1.95 -7.99
C ASP A 92 -7.64 -3.16 -8.08
N VAL A 93 -8.24 -4.34 -8.26
CA VAL A 93 -7.53 -5.62 -8.34
C VAL A 93 -6.46 -5.65 -9.44
N PRO A 94 -6.71 -5.18 -10.68
CA PRO A 94 -5.67 -5.08 -11.70
C PRO A 94 -4.43 -4.30 -11.23
N ARG A 95 -4.62 -3.13 -10.60
CA ARG A 95 -3.50 -2.31 -10.10
C ARG A 95 -2.75 -2.96 -8.95
N MET A 96 -3.45 -3.70 -8.07
CA MET A 96 -2.81 -4.52 -7.03
C MET A 96 -1.87 -5.57 -7.65
N LEU A 97 -2.34 -6.30 -8.66
CA LEU A 97 -1.55 -7.34 -9.32
C LEU A 97 -0.33 -6.79 -10.08
N ILE A 98 -0.46 -5.59 -10.67
CA ILE A 98 0.67 -4.91 -11.31
C ILE A 98 1.74 -4.55 -10.27
N ALA A 99 1.35 -4.02 -9.11
CA ALA A 99 2.29 -3.72 -8.03
C ALA A 99 3.00 -5.00 -7.51
N ASP A 100 2.27 -6.11 -7.37
CA ASP A 100 2.86 -7.41 -6.99
C ASP A 100 3.85 -7.96 -8.03
N ASP A 101 3.52 -7.86 -9.31
CA ASP A 101 4.44 -8.25 -10.39
C ASP A 101 5.74 -7.43 -10.33
N ARG A 102 5.66 -6.15 -9.95
CA ARG A 102 6.84 -5.29 -9.77
C ARG A 102 7.64 -5.66 -8.53
N LEU A 103 6.98 -5.95 -7.40
CA LEU A 103 7.63 -6.48 -6.19
C LEU A 103 8.40 -7.77 -6.46
N ALA A 104 7.81 -8.71 -7.22
CA ALA A 104 8.49 -9.94 -7.61
C ALA A 104 9.76 -9.67 -8.44
N ARG A 105 9.71 -8.70 -9.36
CA ARG A 105 10.85 -8.32 -10.21
C ARG A 105 12.00 -7.66 -9.44
N VAL A 106 11.72 -6.97 -8.34
CA VAL A 106 12.78 -6.41 -7.46
C VAL A 106 13.28 -7.40 -6.39
N GLY A 107 12.88 -8.67 -6.50
CA GLY A 107 13.38 -9.75 -5.67
C GLY A 107 12.54 -10.06 -4.42
N GLU A 108 11.30 -9.59 -4.35
CA GLU A 108 10.37 -9.83 -3.22
C GLU A 108 9.24 -10.82 -3.58
N PRO A 109 9.54 -12.08 -3.96
CA PRO A 109 8.55 -13.03 -4.46
C PRO A 109 7.53 -13.46 -3.40
N ASP A 110 7.95 -13.61 -2.14
CA ASP A 110 7.05 -14.03 -1.05
C ASP A 110 6.02 -12.94 -0.74
N LEU A 111 6.46 -11.67 -0.79
CA LEU A 111 5.60 -10.52 -0.58
C LEU A 111 4.60 -10.36 -1.74
N ALA A 112 5.05 -10.55 -2.97
CA ALA A 112 4.18 -10.58 -4.14
C ALA A 112 3.17 -11.73 -4.08
N ALA A 113 3.55 -12.90 -3.57
CA ALA A 113 2.63 -14.02 -3.38
C ALA A 113 1.54 -13.70 -2.35
N TYR A 114 1.92 -13.06 -1.24
CA TYR A 114 0.97 -12.56 -0.24
C TYR A 114 0.03 -11.49 -0.82
N GLY A 115 0.55 -10.50 -1.55
CA GLY A 115 -0.26 -9.48 -2.21
C GLY A 115 -1.28 -10.08 -3.17
N ARG A 116 -0.89 -11.08 -3.98
CA ARG A 116 -1.83 -11.80 -4.86
C ARG A 116 -2.91 -12.53 -4.07
N GLN A 117 -2.63 -13.03 -2.87
CA GLN A 117 -3.65 -13.64 -2.02
C GLN A 117 -4.66 -12.59 -1.55
N VAL A 118 -4.18 -11.41 -1.11
CA VAL A 118 -5.03 -10.28 -0.74
C VAL A 118 -5.88 -9.81 -1.92
N ALA A 119 -5.30 -9.69 -3.11
CA ALA A 119 -6.01 -9.31 -4.34
C ALA A 119 -7.15 -10.27 -4.68
N ARG A 120 -6.99 -11.59 -4.44
CA ARG A 120 -8.07 -12.57 -4.60
C ARG A 120 -9.21 -12.35 -3.61
N VAL A 121 -8.90 -12.01 -2.36
CA VAL A 121 -9.92 -11.71 -1.34
C VAL A 121 -10.72 -10.47 -1.73
N VAL A 122 -10.04 -9.39 -2.15
CA VAL A 122 -10.70 -8.17 -2.64
C VAL A 122 -11.56 -8.47 -3.86
N ALA A 123 -11.06 -9.23 -4.84
CA ALA A 123 -11.84 -9.63 -6.02
C ALA A 123 -13.11 -10.39 -5.65
N ALA A 124 -13.03 -11.31 -4.67
CA ALA A 124 -14.19 -12.05 -4.19
C ALA A 124 -15.23 -11.14 -3.51
N GLN A 125 -14.78 -10.17 -2.71
CA GLN A 125 -15.65 -9.18 -2.07
C GLN A 125 -16.38 -8.32 -3.10
N VAL A 126 -15.65 -7.76 -4.08
CA VAL A 126 -16.23 -6.95 -5.16
C VAL A 126 -17.25 -7.76 -5.97
N ALA A 127 -16.94 -9.02 -6.30
CA ALA A 127 -17.88 -9.89 -7.01
C ALA A 127 -19.14 -10.22 -6.19
N ALA A 128 -19.00 -10.45 -4.89
CA ALA A 128 -20.13 -10.71 -4.00
C ALA A 128 -21.05 -9.49 -3.89
N GLU A 129 -20.49 -8.29 -3.73
CA GLU A 129 -21.25 -7.02 -3.71
C GLU A 129 -21.96 -6.76 -5.04
N ALA A 130 -21.29 -6.96 -6.18
CA ALA A 130 -21.90 -6.83 -7.50
C ALA A 130 -23.07 -7.79 -7.69
N THR A 131 -22.92 -9.03 -7.23
CA THR A 131 -23.99 -10.05 -7.27
C THR A 131 -25.18 -9.66 -6.40
N ALA A 132 -24.93 -9.18 -5.18
CA ALA A 132 -25.98 -8.71 -4.27
C ALA A 132 -26.75 -7.53 -4.88
N ARG A 133 -26.04 -6.54 -5.43
CA ARG A 133 -26.64 -5.39 -6.11
C ARG A 133 -27.52 -5.82 -7.27
N TRP A 134 -27.05 -6.74 -8.12
CA TRP A 134 -27.83 -7.25 -9.25
C TRP A 134 -29.12 -7.93 -8.79
N ARG A 135 -29.08 -8.74 -7.71
CA ARG A 135 -30.28 -9.39 -7.15
C ARG A 135 -31.31 -8.36 -6.70
N ILE A 136 -30.90 -7.31 -6.00
CA ILE A 136 -31.80 -6.23 -5.54
C ILE A 136 -32.45 -5.52 -6.74
N THR A 137 -31.64 -5.10 -7.73
CA THR A 137 -32.17 -4.42 -8.92
C THR A 137 -33.14 -5.30 -9.70
N ARG A 138 -32.88 -6.62 -9.78
CA ARG A 138 -33.78 -7.56 -10.45
C ARG A 138 -35.11 -7.71 -9.71
N VAL A 139 -35.09 -7.83 -8.38
CA VAL A 139 -36.32 -7.92 -7.56
C VAL A 139 -37.16 -6.66 -7.71
N LEU A 140 -36.55 -5.48 -7.63
CA LEU A 140 -37.25 -4.20 -7.81
C LEU A 140 -37.85 -4.00 -9.21
N ARG A 141 -37.38 -4.71 -10.22
CA ARG A 141 -37.90 -4.64 -11.60
C ARG A 141 -39.08 -5.59 -11.86
N ILE A 142 -39.31 -6.55 -10.95
CA ILE A 142 -40.38 -7.55 -11.06
C ILE A 142 -41.63 -7.11 -10.26
N ILE A 143 -41.48 -6.17 -9.33
CA ILE A 143 -42.55 -5.51 -8.57
C ILE A 143 -43.02 -4.28 -9.35
#